data_AF-A0A1L8WFI6-F1
#
_entry.id   AF-A0A1L8WFI6-F1
#
_cell.length_a   1.000
_cell.length_b   1.000
_cell.length_c   1.000
_cell.angle_alpha   90.00
_cell.angle_beta   90.00
_cell.angle_gamma   90.00
#
_symmetry.space_group_name_H-M   'P 1'
#
loop_
_entity.id
_entity.type
_entity.pdbx_description
1 polymer ?
#
loop_
_entity_poly.entity_id
_entity_poly.type
_entity_poly.pdbx_seq_one_letter_code
_entity_poly.pdbx_strand_id
1 'polypeptide(L)'
;MKKTKEIETILSEIYDLILDTKIKEEERTILLTAKNSLEKKHYFPKVMQDLECQLRPLAIKGELTPTIAAFYMKISTLGKFEKELGRGLASMPITFGHF
;
A
#
# COMPACT_ATOMS: atom_id res chain seq x y z
N MET A 1 18.14 5.35 6.32
CA MET A 1 18.06 5.80 4.90
C MET A 1 17.43 4.78 3.94
N LYS A 2 16.78 3.68 4.40
CA LYS A 2 16.23 2.63 3.50
C LYS A 2 14.74 2.80 3.15
N LYS A 3 13.91 3.40 4.02
CA LYS A 3 12.44 3.49 3.86
C LYS A 3 11.98 4.30 2.64
N THR A 4 12.74 5.32 2.22
CA THR A 4 12.36 6.22 1.12
C THR A 4 12.44 5.57 -0.26
N LYS A 5 13.44 4.69 -0.49
CA LYS A 5 13.61 4.03 -1.79
C LYS A 5 12.49 3.05 -2.13
N GLU A 6 12.00 2.32 -1.12
CA GLU A 6 10.87 1.40 -1.28
C GLU A 6 9.58 2.15 -1.64
N ILE A 7 9.36 3.30 -0.97
CA ILE A 7 8.24 4.19 -1.25
C ILE A 7 8.29 4.71 -2.70
N GLU A 8 9.45 5.20 -3.14
CA GLU A 8 9.63 5.71 -4.51
C GLU A 8 9.44 4.61 -5.56
N THR A 9 9.91 3.39 -5.28
CA THR A 9 9.74 2.23 -6.17
C THR A 9 8.27 1.87 -6.32
N ILE A 10 7.52 1.81 -5.22
CA ILE A 10 6.07 1.54 -5.23
C ILE A 10 5.32 2.66 -5.97
N LEU A 11 5.72 3.92 -5.76
CA LEU A 11 5.15 5.05 -6.48
C LEU A 11 5.36 4.93 -7.99
N SER A 12 6.57 4.54 -8.40
CA SER A 12 6.88 4.31 -9.82
C SER A 12 6.08 3.14 -10.40
N GLU A 13 5.91 2.05 -9.64
CA GLU A 13 5.03 0.93 -10.04
C GLU A 13 3.57 1.40 -10.21
N ILE A 14 3.04 2.25 -9.31
CA ILE A 14 1.69 2.83 -9.45
C ILE A 14 1.57 3.64 -10.74
N TYR A 15 2.58 4.45 -11.06
CA TYR A 15 2.58 5.23 -12.29
C TYR A 15 2.58 4.36 -13.54
N ASP A 16 3.41 3.31 -13.55
CA ASP A 16 3.48 2.35 -14.65
C ASP A 16 2.14 1.63 -14.84
N LEU A 17 1.51 1.22 -13.73
CA LEU A 17 0.18 0.61 -13.72
C LEU A 17 -0.91 1.53 -14.26
N ILE A 18 -0.88 2.84 -13.96
CA ILE A 18 -1.85 3.83 -14.48
C ILE A 18 -1.67 4.08 -15.98
N LEU A 19 -0.43 3.99 -16.45
CA LEU A 19 -0.06 4.13 -17.86
C LEU A 19 -0.39 2.88 -18.68
N ASP A 20 -0.43 1.72 -18.05
CA ASP A 20 -0.87 0.49 -18.70
C ASP A 20 -2.36 0.62 -19.10
N THR A 21 -2.66 0.29 -20.36
CA THR A 21 -4.01 0.44 -20.93
C THR A 21 -4.89 -0.79 -20.67
N LYS A 22 -4.34 -1.85 -20.09
CA LYS A 22 -5.06 -3.12 -19.87
C LYS A 22 -5.93 -3.12 -18.61
N ILE A 23 -5.84 -2.07 -17.80
CA ILE A 23 -6.62 -1.92 -16.57
C ILE A 23 -7.99 -1.29 -16.85
N LYS A 24 -9.02 -1.76 -16.14
CA LYS A 24 -10.38 -1.23 -16.24
C LYS A 24 -10.46 0.20 -15.71
N GLU A 25 -11.41 0.99 -16.21
CA GLU A 25 -11.63 2.38 -15.78
C GLU A 25 -11.87 2.51 -14.26
N GLU A 26 -12.58 1.55 -13.65
CA GLU A 26 -12.80 1.53 -12.20
C GLU A 26 -11.48 1.43 -11.42
N GLU A 27 -10.59 0.55 -11.84
CA GLU A 27 -9.27 0.39 -11.20
C GLU A 27 -8.38 1.62 -11.43
N ARG A 28 -8.45 2.18 -12.64
CA ARG A 28 -7.72 3.40 -12.99
C ARG A 28 -8.13 4.58 -12.11
N THR A 29 -9.42 4.70 -11.81
CA THR A 29 -9.96 5.76 -10.93
C THR A 29 -9.40 5.64 -9.50
N ILE A 30 -9.28 4.43 -8.98
CA ILE A 30 -8.71 4.16 -7.65
C ILE A 30 -7.21 4.51 -7.63
N LEU A 31 -6.46 4.09 -8.65
CA LEU A 31 -5.03 4.42 -8.77
C LEU A 31 -4.79 5.93 -8.91
N LEU A 32 -5.60 6.64 -9.70
CA LEU A 32 -5.56 8.09 -9.83
C LEU A 32 -5.83 8.81 -8.49
N THR A 33 -6.76 8.28 -7.69
CA THR A 33 -7.08 8.81 -6.36
C THR A 33 -5.90 8.65 -5.40
N ALA A 34 -5.24 7.48 -5.42
CA ALA A 34 -4.03 7.24 -4.65
C ALA A 34 -2.86 8.14 -5.11
N LYS A 35 -2.68 8.32 -6.42
CA LYS A 35 -1.70 9.26 -6.99
C LYS A 35 -1.94 10.67 -6.47
N ASN A 36 -3.16 11.20 -6.57
CA ASN A 36 -3.49 12.55 -6.10
C ASN A 36 -3.19 12.73 -4.60
N SER A 37 -3.46 11.68 -3.81
CA SER A 37 -3.16 11.65 -2.38
C SER A 37 -1.65 11.65 -2.11
N LEU A 38 -0.85 10.92 -2.90
CA LEU A 38 0.62 10.94 -2.80
C LEU A 38 1.22 12.30 -3.21
N GLU A 39 0.68 12.93 -4.26
CA GLU A 39 1.12 14.26 -4.72
C GLU A 39 0.84 15.35 -3.68
N LYS A 40 -0.24 15.23 -2.91
CA LYS A 40 -0.56 16.13 -1.78
C LYS A 40 0.37 15.97 -0.57
N LYS A 41 1.50 15.26 -0.68
CA LYS A 41 2.42 14.89 0.43
C LYS A 41 1.71 14.17 1.57
N HIS A 42 0.62 13.48 1.28
CA HIS A 42 -0.08 12.71 2.30
C HIS A 42 0.76 11.51 2.73
N TYR A 43 0.67 11.14 4.01
CA TYR A 43 1.51 10.12 4.61
C TYR A 43 1.39 8.78 3.85
N PHE A 44 2.49 8.30 3.26
CA PHE A 44 2.52 7.13 2.37
C PHE A 44 1.70 5.93 2.87
N PRO A 45 1.87 5.46 4.13
CA PRO A 45 1.11 4.28 4.58
C PRO A 45 -0.37 4.57 4.80
N LYS A 46 -0.77 5.84 4.99
CA LYS A 46 -2.19 6.21 5.00
C LYS A 46 -2.78 6.11 3.60
N VAL A 47 -2.05 6.52 2.57
CA VAL A 47 -2.48 6.34 1.17
C VAL A 47 -2.53 4.86 0.79
N MET A 48 -1.54 4.07 1.20
CA MET A 48 -1.55 2.62 0.96
C MET A 48 -2.73 1.94 1.65
N GLN A 49 -3.08 2.36 2.87
CA GLN A 49 -4.24 1.81 3.58
C GLN A 49 -5.56 2.16 2.91
N ASP A 50 -5.69 3.40 2.40
CA ASP A 50 -6.86 3.83 1.64
C ASP A 50 -6.98 3.06 0.31
N LEU A 51 -5.87 2.93 -0.40
CA LEU A 51 -5.77 2.14 -1.64
C LEU A 51 -6.13 0.67 -1.38
N GLU A 52 -5.61 0.07 -0.30
CA GLU A 52 -5.97 -1.30 0.08
C GLU A 52 -7.46 -1.43 0.37
N CYS A 53 -8.06 -0.46 1.06
CA CYS A 53 -9.49 -0.44 1.35
C CYS A 53 -10.35 -0.40 0.09
N GLN A 54 -9.95 0.41 -0.91
CA GLN A 54 -10.65 0.54 -2.18
C GLN A 54 -10.46 -0.67 -3.11
N LEU A 55 -9.26 -1.28 -3.13
CA LEU A 55 -8.97 -2.46 -3.95
C LEU A 55 -9.53 -3.76 -3.36
N ARG A 56 -9.72 -3.84 -2.04
CA ARG A 56 -10.24 -5.03 -1.34
C ARG A 56 -11.59 -5.53 -1.87
N PRO A 57 -12.65 -4.71 -2.03
CA PRO A 57 -13.91 -5.19 -2.59
C PRO A 57 -13.77 -5.68 -4.03
N LEU A 58 -12.93 -5.04 -4.85
CA LEU A 58 -12.65 -5.48 -6.22
C LEU A 58 -11.89 -6.81 -6.25
N ALA A 59 -10.97 -7.02 -5.31
CA ALA A 59 -10.24 -8.27 -5.13
C ALA A 59 -11.18 -9.43 -4.80
N ILE A 60 -12.09 -9.20 -3.85
CA ILE A 60 -13.08 -10.19 -3.40
C ILE A 60 -14.03 -10.56 -4.55
N LYS A 61 -14.41 -9.59 -5.38
CA LYS A 61 -15.24 -9.82 -6.56
C LYS A 61 -14.49 -10.48 -7.72
N GLY A 62 -13.16 -10.58 -7.67
CA GLY A 62 -12.34 -11.11 -8.76
C GLY A 62 -12.31 -10.20 -10.00
N GLU A 63 -12.58 -8.91 -9.82
CA GLU A 63 -12.63 -7.94 -10.92
C GLU A 63 -11.29 -7.26 -11.19
N LEU A 64 -10.31 -7.47 -10.31
CA LEU A 64 -8.95 -6.95 -10.43
C LEU A 64 -8.21 -7.58 -11.62
N THR A 65 -7.53 -6.72 -12.36
CA THR A 65 -6.56 -7.16 -13.37
C THR A 65 -5.39 -7.88 -12.67
N PRO A 66 -4.81 -8.95 -13.24
CA PRO A 66 -3.70 -9.69 -12.60
C PRO A 66 -2.52 -8.79 -12.20
N THR A 67 -2.25 -7.73 -12.95
CA THR A 67 -1.21 -6.75 -12.63
C THR A 67 -1.53 -5.98 -11.34
N ILE A 68 -2.78 -5.55 -11.16
CA ILE A 68 -3.21 -4.83 -9.95
C ILE A 68 -3.35 -5.78 -8.76
N ALA A 69 -3.76 -7.04 -8.99
CA ALA A 69 -3.78 -8.05 -7.94
C ALA A 69 -2.38 -8.33 -7.37
N ALA A 70 -1.36 -8.44 -8.23
CA ALA A 70 0.03 -8.60 -7.80
C ALA A 70 0.53 -7.38 -7.01
N PHE A 71 0.18 -6.18 -7.48
CA PHE A 71 0.50 -4.93 -6.79
C PHE A 71 -0.21 -4.82 -5.42
N TYR A 72 -1.50 -5.18 -5.36
CA TYR A 72 -2.30 -5.22 -4.14
C TYR A 72 -1.67 -6.13 -3.08
N MET A 73 -1.17 -7.30 -3.46
CA MET A 73 -0.47 -8.20 -2.53
C MET A 73 0.79 -7.55 -1.96
N LYS A 74 1.61 -6.88 -2.80
CA LYS A 74 2.82 -6.17 -2.34
C LYS A 74 2.49 -5.09 -1.32
N ILE A 75 1.52 -4.21 -1.62
CA ILE A 75 1.15 -3.11 -0.71
C ILE A 75 0.53 -3.64 0.60
N SER A 76 -0.23 -4.74 0.54
CA SER A 76 -0.87 -5.29 1.73
C SER A 76 0.13 -5.93 2.68
N THR A 77 1.16 -6.59 2.13
CA THR A 77 2.31 -7.03 2.93
C THR A 77 3.03 -5.85 3.60
N LEU A 78 3.19 -4.73 2.88
CA LEU A 78 3.83 -3.53 3.41
C LEU A 78 3.01 -2.86 4.52
N GLY A 79 1.69 -2.72 4.33
CA GLY A 79 0.78 -2.11 5.30
C GLY A 79 0.59 -2.96 6.57
N LYS A 80 0.57 -4.30 6.43
CA LYS A 80 0.56 -5.21 7.58
C LYS A 80 1.84 -5.11 8.40
N PHE A 81 2.99 -4.93 7.76
CA PHE A 81 4.27 -4.85 8.47
C PHE A 81 4.29 -3.73 9.50
N GLU A 82 3.80 -2.52 9.18
CA GLU A 82 3.74 -1.42 10.16
C GLU A 82 2.72 -1.66 11.28
N LYS A 83 1.59 -2.32 10.95
CA LYS A 83 0.54 -2.63 11.94
C LYS A 83 1.02 -3.68 12.96
N GLU A 84 1.82 -4.65 12.51
CA GLU A 84 2.44 -5.66 13.37
C GLU A 84 3.62 -5.09 14.18
N LEU A 85 4.37 -4.12 13.65
CA LEU A 85 5.38 -3.39 14.44
C LEU A 85 4.75 -2.59 15.59
N GLY A 86 3.61 -1.93 15.36
CA GLY A 86 2.89 -1.20 16.41
C GLY A 86 2.26 -2.10 17.47
N ARG A 87 1.86 -3.33 17.11
CA ARG A 87 1.31 -4.33 18.03
C ARG A 87 2.40 -5.14 18.76
N GLY A 88 3.53 -5.36 18.11
CA GLY A 88 4.70 -6.04 18.67
C GLY A 88 5.40 -5.22 19.75
N LEU A 89 5.51 -3.89 19.60
CA LEU A 89 6.05 -3.01 20.65
C LEU A 89 5.16 -2.95 21.90
N ALA A 90 3.84 -3.11 21.75
CA ALA A 90 2.93 -3.18 22.90
C ALA A 90 2.95 -4.57 23.60
N SER A 91 3.49 -5.60 22.93
CA SER A 91 3.52 -6.98 23.43
C SER A 91 4.91 -7.42 23.90
N MET A 92 5.91 -6.56 23.84
CA MET A 92 7.15 -6.79 24.58
C MET A 92 6.87 -6.44 26.05
N PRO A 93 6.87 -7.39 27.00
CA PRO A 93 7.07 -7.00 28.38
C PRO A 93 8.39 -6.24 28.40
N ILE A 94 8.36 -5.02 28.93
CA ILE A 94 9.56 -4.27 29.23
C ILE A 94 10.31 -5.13 30.25
N THR A 95 11.23 -5.99 29.79
CA THR A 95 12.23 -6.57 30.67
C THR A 95 13.17 -5.42 30.96
N PHE A 96 12.82 -4.62 31.98
CA PHE A 96 13.72 -3.70 32.64
C PHE A 96 14.80 -4.57 33.29
N GLY A 97 15.77 -4.98 32.46
CA GLY A 97 16.96 -5.68 32.89
C GLY A 97 17.86 -4.69 33.60
N HIS A 98 17.77 -4.71 34.92
CA HIS A 98 18.75 -4.21 35.87
C HIS A 98 20.17 -4.61 35.41
N PHE A 99 21.05 -3.62 35.24
CA PHE A 99 22.49 -3.79 35.28
C PHE A 99 23.08 -2.70 36.16
#